data_AF-A0A838SG75-F1
#
_entry.id   AF-A0A838SG75-F1
#
_cell.length_a   1.000
_cell.length_b   1.000
_cell.length_c   1.000
_cell.angle_alpha   90.00
_cell.angle_beta   90.00
_cell.angle_gamma   90.00
#
_symmetry.space_group_name_H-M   'P 1'
#
loop_
_entity.id
_entity.type
_entity.pdbx_description
1 polymer ?
#
loop_
_entity_poly.entity_id
_entity_poly.type
_entity_poly.pdbx_seq_one_letter_code
_entity_poly.pdbx_strand_id
1 'polypeptide(L)' 'MKSKQPYTAKEFNLRGLNGISDKTLEMHLKLYEGYVKATNTLNEHIANILKDGKVDQEEMPAYSEFTRRLGFEYNG' A
#
# COMPACT_ATOMS: atom_id res chain seq x y z
N MET A 1 -1.10 18.50 -6.36
CA MET A 1 -2.19 17.59 -5.91
C MET A 1 -2.13 17.47 -4.38
N LYS A 2 -3.25 17.46 -3.63
CA LYS A 2 -3.17 17.23 -2.17
C LYS A 2 -2.72 15.78 -1.92
N SER A 3 -1.75 15.57 -1.04
CA SER A 3 -1.39 14.21 -0.60
C SER A 3 -2.61 13.54 0.02
N LYS A 4 -2.89 12.30 -0.37
CA LYS A 4 -3.89 11.48 0.31
C LYS A 4 -3.41 11.27 1.76
N GLN A 5 -4.33 11.35 2.71
CA GLN A 5 -4.04 10.95 4.08
C GLN A 5 -3.57 9.48 4.07
N PRO A 6 -2.49 9.14 4.79
CA PRO A 6 -2.02 7.76 4.86
C PRO A 6 -3.10 6.84 5.41
N TYR A 7 -3.19 5.63 4.86
CA TYR A 7 -4.01 4.56 5.40
C TYR A 7 -3.48 4.11 6.76
N THR A 8 -4.38 3.95 7.72
CA THR A 8 -4.08 3.32 9.01
C THR A 8 -4.48 1.85 8.93
N ALA A 9 -3.56 0.95 9.27
CA ALA A 9 -3.87 -0.47 9.36
C ALA A 9 -4.93 -0.69 10.46
N LYS A 10 -5.93 -1.50 10.16
CA LYS A 10 -6.94 -1.89 11.16
C LYS A 10 -6.35 -2.99 12.04
N GLU A 11 -6.63 -2.91 13.33
CA GLU A 11 -6.27 -3.96 14.27
C GLU A 11 -7.34 -5.04 14.33
N PHE A 12 -6.92 -6.30 14.35
CA PHE A 12 -7.80 -7.46 14.44
C PHE A 12 -7.32 -8.37 15.57
N ASN A 13 -8.16 -8.55 16.59
CA ASN A 13 -7.88 -9.48 17.68
C ASN A 13 -8.60 -10.80 17.44
N LEU A 14 -8.08 -11.60 16.50
CA LEU A 14 -8.63 -12.89 16.11
C LEU A 14 -7.70 -14.02 16.57
N ARG A 15 -8.25 -15.00 17.29
CA ARG A 15 -7.54 -16.20 17.77
C ARG A 15 -8.50 -17.37 17.93
N GLY A 16 -7.98 -18.60 17.91
CA GLY A 16 -8.72 -19.82 18.23
C GLY A 16 -9.81 -20.18 17.23
N LEU A 17 -9.68 -19.79 15.96
CA LEU A 17 -10.67 -20.10 14.93
C LEU A 17 -10.68 -21.60 14.60
N ASN A 18 -11.88 -22.15 14.36
CA ASN A 18 -11.99 -23.52 13.87
C ASN A 18 -11.58 -23.58 12.39
N GLY A 19 -10.58 -24.41 12.07
CA GLY A 19 -10.08 -24.61 10.70
C GLY A 19 -9.01 -23.63 10.24
N ILE A 20 -8.67 -22.58 11.01
CA ILE A 20 -7.56 -21.66 10.71
C ILE A 20 -6.70 -21.51 11.96
N SER A 21 -5.42 -21.86 11.86
CA SER A 21 -4.50 -21.75 12.98
C SER A 21 -4.15 -20.29 13.31
N ASP A 22 -3.83 -20.02 14.57
CA ASP A 22 -3.34 -18.71 15.01
C ASP A 22 -2.08 -18.27 14.24
N LYS A 23 -1.19 -19.22 13.90
CA LYS A 23 -0.01 -18.94 13.08
C LYS A 23 -0.38 -18.46 11.67
N THR A 24 -1.41 -19.08 11.05
CA THR A 24 -1.90 -18.65 9.74
C THR A 24 -2.49 -17.24 9.82
N LEU A 25 -3.26 -16.96 10.87
CA LEU A 25 -3.81 -15.61 11.11
C LEU A 25 -2.69 -14.58 11.27
N GLU A 26 -1.69 -14.85 12.10
CA GLU A 26 -0.55 -13.95 12.31
C GLU A 26 0.17 -13.63 11.00
N MET A 27 0.47 -14.66 10.19
CA MET A 27 1.11 -14.45 8.88
C MET A 27 0.24 -13.62 7.95
N HIS A 28 -1.06 -13.88 7.90
CA HIS A 28 -1.98 -13.17 7.01
C HIS A 28 -2.16 -11.70 7.43
N LEU A 29 -2.33 -11.44 8.73
CA LEU A 29 -2.43 -10.07 9.26
C LEU A 29 -1.14 -9.28 9.03
N LYS A 30 0.03 -9.93 9.13
CA LYS A 30 1.32 -9.29 8.79
C LYS A 30 1.44 -8.94 7.31
N LEU A 31 0.92 -9.79 6.41
CA LEU A 31 0.86 -9.46 4.98
C LEU A 31 -0.06 -8.27 4.72
N TYR A 32 -1.24 -8.26 5.34
CA TYR A 32 -2.18 -7.13 5.30
C TYR A 32 -1.51 -5.80 5.75
N GLU A 33 -0.82 -5.80 6.89
CA GLU A 33 -0.07 -4.62 7.34
C GLU A 33 0.99 -4.19 6.32
N GLY A 34 1.62 -5.15 5.65
CA GLY A 34 2.54 -4.93 4.54
C GLY A 34 1.90 -4.17 3.38
N TYR A 35 0.71 -4.59 2.93
CA TYR A 35 -0.03 -3.94 1.85
C TYR A 35 -0.44 -2.50 2.21
N VAL A 36 -0.90 -2.27 3.45
CA VAL A 36 -1.20 -0.92 3.93
C VAL A 36 0.03 -0.02 3.88
N LYS A 37 1.18 -0.52 4.37
CA LYS A 37 2.44 0.23 4.35
C LYS A 37 2.91 0.53 2.92
N ALA A 38 2.92 -0.48 2.05
CA ALA A 38 3.36 -0.33 0.66
C ALA A 38 2.46 0.63 -0.12
N THR A 39 1.14 0.57 0.08
CA THR A 39 0.18 1.52 -0.49
C THR A 39 0.50 2.96 -0.09
N ASN A 40 0.80 3.21 1.18
CA ASN A 40 1.17 4.54 1.66
C ASN A 40 2.47 5.04 1.01
N THR A 41 3.49 4.20 0.96
CA THR A 41 4.78 4.52 0.32
C THR A 41 4.61 4.85 -1.16
N LEU A 42 3.81 4.08 -1.91
CA LEU A 42 3.54 4.38 -3.33
C LEU A 42 2.77 5.68 -3.50
N ASN A 43 1.75 5.94 -2.69
CA ASN A 43 1.02 7.22 -2.75
C ASN A 43 1.96 8.41 -2.47
N GLU A 44 2.90 8.27 -1.53
CA GLU A 44 3.91 9.30 -1.25
C GLU A 44 4.85 9.54 -2.44
N HIS A 45 5.40 8.47 -3.03
CA HIS A 45 6.24 8.60 -4.22
C HIS A 45 5.51 9.24 -5.40
N ILE A 46 4.27 8.82 -5.66
CA ILE A 46 3.43 9.39 -6.72
C ILE A 46 3.14 10.87 -6.44
N ALA A 47 2.80 11.23 -5.19
CA ALA A 47 2.55 12.61 -4.81
C ALA A 47 3.79 13.50 -4.93
N ASN A 48 4.98 12.95 -4.67
CA ASN A 48 6.25 13.67 -4.82
C ASN A 48 6.57 13.95 -6.29
N ILE A 49 6.37 12.98 -7.18
CA ILE A 49 6.50 13.20 -8.64
C ILE A 49 5.50 14.26 -9.10
N LEU A 50 4.23 14.16 -8.70
CA LEU A 50 3.18 15.09 -9.12
C LEU A 50 3.20 16.44 -8.39
N LYS A 51 4.26 16.77 -7.66
CA LYS A 51 4.31 17.95 -6.79
C LYS A 51 4.29 19.26 -7.58
N ASP A 52 4.96 19.31 -8.71
CA ASP A 52 5.01 20.48 -9.60
C ASP A 52 3.87 20.50 -10.64
N GLY A 53 3.02 19.46 -10.64
CA GLY A 53 1.84 19.35 -11.49
C GLY A 53 2.08 18.75 -12.88
N LYS A 54 3.29 18.28 -13.17
CA LYS A 54 3.64 17.58 -14.41
C LYS A 54 4.42 16.30 -14.10
N VAL A 55 4.62 15.47 -15.11
CA VAL A 55 5.53 14.33 -15.07
C VAL A 55 6.43 14.50 -16.28
N ASP A 56 7.73 14.67 -16.07
CA ASP A 56 8.68 14.81 -17.17
C ASP A 56 9.18 13.45 -17.69
N GLN A 57 10.03 13.48 -18.71
CA GLN A 57 10.54 12.26 -19.37
C GLN A 57 11.44 11.43 -18.46
N GLU A 58 12.11 12.04 -17.47
CA GLU A 58 12.98 11.35 -16.53
C GLU A 58 12.15 10.66 -15.44
N GLU A 59 11.03 11.27 -15.03
CA GLU A 59 10.10 10.73 -14.03
C GLU A 59 9.12 9.68 -14.59
N MET A 60 8.81 9.75 -15.89
CA MET A 60 7.78 8.93 -16.54
C MET A 60 7.93 7.40 -16.31
N PRO A 61 9.14 6.80 -16.35
CA PRO A 61 9.30 5.37 -16.09
C PRO A 61 8.92 5.00 -14.65
N ALA A 62 9.40 5.77 -13.66
CA ALA A 62 9.11 5.51 -12.25
C ALA A 62 7.62 5.74 -11.93
N TYR A 63 7.05 6.84 -12.43
CA TYR A 63 5.63 7.14 -12.28
C TYR A 63 4.73 6.02 -12.84
N SER A 64 5.07 5.51 -14.03
CA SER A 64 4.32 4.44 -14.68
C SER A 64 4.36 3.14 -13.87
N GLU A 65 5.53 2.74 -13.36
CA GLU A 65 5.65 1.54 -12.53
C GLU A 65 4.95 1.67 -11.18
N PHE A 66 5.06 2.83 -10.51
CA PHE A 66 4.35 3.06 -9.25
C PHE A 66 2.84 3.02 -9.45
N THR A 67 2.33 3.66 -10.50
CA THR A 67 0.90 3.66 -10.82
C THR A 67 0.41 2.26 -11.16
N ARG A 68 1.19 1.47 -11.92
CA ARG A 68 0.88 0.07 -12.24
C ARG A 68 0.82 -0.81 -10.99
N ARG A 69 1.78 -0.62 -10.05
CA ARG A 69 1.85 -1.38 -8.80
C ARG A 69 0.77 -0.96 -7.80
N LEU A 70 0.33 0.29 -7.84
CA LEU A 70 -0.61 0.85 -6.88
C LEU A 70 -1.88 0.00 -6.73
N GLY A 71 -2.45 -0.46 -7.85
CA GLY A 71 -3.66 -1.29 -7.84
C GLY A 71 -3.46 -2.64 -7.14
N PHE A 72 -2.26 -3.22 -7.19
CA PHE A 72 -1.96 -4.47 -6.49
C PHE A 72 -1.91 -4.25 -4.98
N GLU A 73 -1.17 -3.23 -4.52
CA GLU A 73 -1.06 -2.94 -3.08
C GLU A 73 -2.39 -2.48 -2.47
N TYR A 74 -3.20 -1.73 -3.22
CA TYR A 74 -4.52 -1.28 -2.75
C TYR A 74 -5.53 -2.41 -2.56
N ASN A 75 -5.38 -3.53 -3.28
CA ASN A 75 -6.29 -4.68 -3.25
C ASN A 75 -5.72 -5.87 -2.47
N GLY A 76 -4.54 -5.73 -1.86
CA GLY A 76 -3.94 -6.73 -0.97
C GLY A 76 -4.37 -6.52 0.47
#